data_AF-A0A8T0G4N4-F1
#
_entry.id   AF-A0A8T0G4N4-F1
#
_cell.length_a   1.000
_cell.length_b   1.000
_cell.length_c   1.000
_cell.angle_alpha   90.00
_cell.angle_beta   90.00
_cell.angle_gamma   90.00
#
_symmetry.space_group_name_H-M   'P 1'
#
loop_
_entity.id
_entity.type
_entity.pdbx_description
1 polymer ?
#
loop_
_entity_poly.entity_id
_entity_poly.type
_entity_poly.pdbx_seq_one_letter_code
_entity_poly.pdbx_strand_id
1 'polypeptide(L)'
;MRTMLRAPCTAISSLARRAPDRPSVALSSHLRPLSSTSSSLLGSCRAGVLAPARGFAFLDSRSAGVSRCFAAMAFHKIKVDNPIVEMDGDEMTRIIWQMIKEKLILPFVDVELKYYDLGILNRDATDDRVTHESAEATLKYNVAVKCATITPDEGRMKEFGLKKMWKSPNGTIRNVLNGTVFREPILCKNIPRLVPGWTKPICIGRHAFGDQYKATDAVFKGPGKLKMVFEPDNGGKPEELDVYHYDGAGGVALSMFNTDESIRGFAKASFTMAMQKKWPLYLSTKNTILKKYDGRFKDIFQEVYENEGWEAKFKDAGIWYEHRLIDDMVAYALKSDGEYVWACKNYDGDVQSDMLAQGFGSLGLMTSVLICPDGKTIEAEAAHGTVTRHFRVHQKGGETSTNSIASIFAWTRGLGHRGLLDDNAELKEFAEKLEAACIAVVESGKMTKDLALLSHGAKVSRKDYLNTEEFIDAVAEELQSKLSPKSKL
;
A
#
# COMPACT_ATOMS: atom_id res chain seq x y z
N MET A 1 24.59 40.25 49.43
CA MET A 1 25.97 40.58 49.79
C MET A 1 26.87 39.47 49.23
N ARG A 2 27.73 39.79 48.24
CA ARG A 2 28.95 39.06 47.80
C ARG A 2 28.82 37.60 47.29
N THR A 3 29.42 37.13 46.20
CA THR A 3 30.15 37.71 45.04
C THR A 3 30.35 36.59 44.01
N MET A 4 30.65 36.98 42.78
CA MET A 4 31.06 36.18 41.62
C MET A 4 32.25 35.22 41.88
N LEU A 5 32.42 34.22 41.00
CA LEU A 5 33.59 34.14 40.11
C LEU A 5 33.43 33.09 38.99
N ARG A 6 33.80 33.52 37.78
CA ARG A 6 33.88 32.81 36.50
C ARG A 6 35.29 32.20 36.30
N ALA A 7 35.33 31.20 35.41
CA ALA A 7 36.40 30.91 34.42
C ALA A 7 37.73 30.30 34.95
N PRO A 8 38.52 29.54 34.13
CA PRO A 8 38.69 29.75 32.68
C PRO A 8 38.78 28.52 31.74
N CYS A 9 38.69 28.87 30.45
CA CYS A 9 39.08 28.10 29.27
C CYS A 9 40.58 27.74 29.26
N THR A 10 40.89 26.59 28.66
CA THR A 10 42.15 26.36 27.92
C THR A 10 41.87 25.60 26.63
N ALA A 11 42.35 26.17 25.53
CA ALA A 11 42.44 25.56 24.21
C ALA A 11 43.76 24.79 24.09
N ILE A 12 43.77 23.60 23.49
CA ILE A 12 44.95 23.00 22.88
C ILE A 12 44.53 22.36 21.55
N SER A 13 45.30 22.70 20.51
CA SER A 13 45.20 22.33 19.12
C SER A 13 45.76 20.95 18.80
N SER A 14 45.38 20.45 17.62
CA SER A 14 46.14 19.59 16.70
C SER A 14 46.55 18.19 17.17
N LEU A 15 45.95 17.16 16.56
CA LEU A 15 46.65 15.95 16.11
C LEU A 15 45.79 15.24 15.04
N ALA A 16 46.14 15.49 13.78
CA ALA A 16 45.66 14.72 12.64
C ALA A 16 46.19 13.29 12.72
N ARG A 17 45.31 12.29 12.66
CA ARG A 17 45.68 10.88 12.45
C ARG A 17 45.31 10.47 11.04
N ARG A 18 46.33 10.05 10.30
CA ARG A 18 46.29 9.43 8.97
C ARG A 18 45.45 8.15 8.99
N ALA A 19 44.56 8.00 8.02
CA ALA A 19 43.98 6.71 7.62
C ALA A 19 44.81 6.13 6.46
N PRO A 20 45.02 4.81 6.38
CA PRO A 20 45.78 4.20 5.29
C PRO A 20 44.93 3.97 4.04
N ASP A 21 45.58 4.20 2.89
CA ASP A 21 45.09 4.06 1.52
C ASP A 21 44.53 2.66 1.20
N ARG A 22 43.41 2.62 0.46
CA ARG A 22 42.98 1.46 -0.34
C ARG A 22 42.98 1.86 -1.82
N PRO A 23 43.55 1.07 -2.74
CA PRO A 23 43.63 1.45 -4.13
C PRO A 23 42.30 1.26 -4.86
N SER A 24 41.95 2.28 -5.64
CA SER A 24 40.87 2.30 -6.63
C SER A 24 41.23 1.42 -7.83
N VAL A 25 40.37 0.45 -8.18
CA VAL A 25 40.46 -0.27 -9.45
C VAL A 25 39.64 0.51 -10.48
N ALA A 26 40.34 1.13 -11.42
CA ALA A 26 39.77 1.72 -12.63
C ALA A 26 39.51 0.61 -13.66
N LEU A 27 38.26 0.46 -14.09
CA LEU A 27 37.90 -0.35 -15.26
C LEU A 27 37.96 0.55 -16.50
N SER A 28 38.95 0.28 -17.34
CA SER A 28 39.12 0.94 -18.63
C SER A 28 38.16 0.37 -19.68
N SER A 29 37.61 1.30 -20.45
CA SER A 29 36.84 1.11 -21.66
C SER A 29 37.70 0.63 -22.82
N HIS A 30 37.36 -0.50 -23.44
CA HIS A 30 37.75 -0.80 -24.82
C HIS A 30 36.55 -1.34 -25.62
N LEU A 31 36.02 -0.44 -26.46
CA LEU A 31 35.23 -0.73 -27.65
C LEU A 31 36.17 -1.17 -28.77
N ARG A 32 35.81 -2.21 -29.53
CA ARG A 32 35.95 -2.23 -30.99
C ARG A 32 34.91 -3.17 -31.63
N PRO A 33 34.32 -2.79 -32.78
CA PRO A 33 33.22 -3.50 -33.42
C PRO A 33 33.74 -4.49 -34.47
N LEU A 34 32.94 -5.52 -34.78
CA LEU A 34 33.09 -6.31 -35.99
C LEU A 34 31.93 -6.03 -36.94
N SER A 35 32.32 -5.68 -38.15
CA SER A 35 31.54 -5.25 -39.29
C SER A 35 30.86 -6.42 -40.02
N SER A 36 29.74 -6.05 -40.64
CA SER A 36 29.00 -6.69 -41.72
C SER A 36 29.82 -7.44 -42.78
N THR A 37 29.24 -8.52 -43.31
CA THR A 37 29.08 -8.74 -44.76
C THR A 37 27.86 -9.60 -45.06
N SER A 38 27.31 -9.34 -46.24
CA SER A 38 25.99 -9.66 -46.80
C SER A 38 25.99 -10.85 -47.76
N SER A 39 24.79 -11.18 -48.27
CA SER A 39 24.43 -12.02 -49.44
C SER A 39 24.40 -13.54 -49.18
N SER A 40 23.48 -14.35 -49.72
CA SER A 40 22.71 -14.26 -50.97
C SER A 40 21.46 -15.16 -50.97
N LEU A 41 20.51 -14.81 -51.84
CA LEU A 41 19.28 -15.49 -52.24
C LEU A 41 19.48 -16.87 -52.91
N LEU A 42 18.34 -17.57 -53.09
CA LEU A 42 17.96 -18.67 -54.02
C LEU A 42 17.40 -19.87 -53.19
N GLY A 43 16.16 -20.33 -53.28
CA GLY A 43 15.19 -20.36 -54.37
C GLY A 43 15.13 -21.78 -54.95
N SER A 44 14.09 -22.56 -54.64
CA SER A 44 13.55 -23.62 -55.52
C SER A 44 12.31 -24.30 -54.93
N CYS A 45 11.24 -24.33 -55.73
CA CYS A 45 10.02 -25.12 -55.56
C CYS A 45 10.09 -26.44 -56.35
N ARG A 46 9.38 -27.49 -55.88
CA ARG A 46 8.60 -28.53 -56.63
C ARG A 46 8.29 -29.69 -55.66
N ALA A 47 7.06 -30.08 -55.35
CA ALA A 47 5.91 -30.61 -56.13
C ALA A 47 5.95 -32.13 -56.39
N GLY A 48 4.85 -32.83 -56.06
CA GLY A 48 4.51 -34.24 -56.39
C GLY A 48 4.13 -35.06 -55.15
N VAL A 49 2.87 -35.24 -54.72
CA VAL A 49 1.71 -36.00 -55.27
C VAL A 49 1.96 -37.53 -55.40
N LEU A 50 1.38 -38.34 -54.50
CA LEU A 50 0.36 -39.39 -54.74
C LEU A 50 0.20 -40.34 -53.50
N ALA A 51 -1.07 -40.70 -53.21
CA ALA A 51 -1.55 -41.59 -52.14
C ALA A 51 -1.54 -43.09 -52.58
N PRO A 52 -2.27 -44.03 -51.94
CA PRO A 52 -2.50 -44.36 -50.52
C PRO A 52 -2.15 -45.85 -50.21
N ALA A 53 -2.01 -46.25 -48.93
CA ALA A 53 -2.05 -47.68 -48.57
C ALA A 53 -2.60 -47.94 -47.14
N ARG A 54 -3.75 -48.63 -47.15
CA ARG A 54 -4.36 -49.61 -46.23
C ARG A 54 -3.88 -49.72 -44.79
N GLY A 55 -4.87 -49.86 -43.91
CA GLY A 55 -4.75 -49.91 -42.46
C GLY A 55 -4.07 -51.14 -41.88
N PHE A 56 -3.69 -50.99 -40.62
CA PHE A 56 -3.56 -52.06 -39.64
C PHE A 56 -3.99 -51.49 -38.29
N ALA A 57 -4.97 -52.14 -37.67
CA ALA A 57 -5.40 -51.86 -36.31
C ALA A 57 -4.37 -52.50 -35.35
N PHE A 58 -3.79 -51.68 -34.47
CA PHE A 58 -3.07 -52.16 -33.29
C PHE A 58 -3.91 -51.83 -32.05
N LEU A 59 -4.27 -52.88 -31.31
CA LEU A 59 -4.75 -52.77 -29.94
C LEU A 59 -3.62 -52.20 -29.09
N ASP A 60 -3.87 -51.08 -28.42
CA ASP A 60 -2.96 -50.54 -27.41
C ASP A 60 -3.68 -50.49 -26.05
N SER A 61 -3.16 -51.27 -25.11
CA SER A 61 -3.65 -51.39 -23.74
C SER A 61 -3.28 -50.13 -22.96
N ARG A 62 -4.24 -49.21 -22.79
CA ARG A 62 -4.07 -48.07 -21.89
C ARG A 62 -4.34 -48.47 -20.44
N SER A 63 -3.34 -48.27 -19.60
CA SER A 63 -3.45 -48.30 -18.15
C SER A 63 -4.49 -47.27 -17.69
N ALA A 64 -5.40 -47.73 -16.84
CA ALA A 64 -6.36 -46.87 -16.17
C ALA A 64 -5.62 -46.02 -15.11
N GLY A 65 -5.20 -44.82 -15.52
CA GLY A 65 -4.91 -43.75 -14.57
C GLY A 65 -6.21 -43.33 -13.89
N VAL A 66 -6.29 -43.55 -12.59
CA VAL A 66 -7.41 -43.10 -11.74
C VAL A 66 -7.40 -41.57 -11.74
N SER A 67 -8.17 -40.98 -12.65
CA SER A 67 -8.51 -39.57 -12.60
C SER A 67 -9.49 -39.40 -11.44
N ARG A 68 -9.01 -38.88 -10.31
CA ARG A 68 -9.88 -38.42 -9.21
C ARG A 68 -10.68 -37.23 -9.73
N CYS A 69 -11.84 -37.50 -10.33
CA CYS A 69 -12.89 -36.52 -10.49
C CYS A 69 -13.35 -36.11 -9.09
N PHE A 70 -12.85 -34.99 -8.59
CA PHE A 70 -13.47 -34.30 -7.48
C PHE A 70 -14.81 -33.77 -7.99
N ALA A 71 -15.90 -34.45 -7.62
CA ALA A 71 -17.22 -33.91 -7.79
C ALA A 71 -17.32 -32.66 -6.91
N ALA A 72 -17.22 -31.49 -7.53
CA ALA A 72 -17.46 -30.22 -6.87
C ALA A 72 -18.91 -30.23 -6.37
N MET A 73 -19.11 -30.35 -5.05
CA MET A 73 -20.40 -29.98 -4.47
C MET A 73 -20.64 -28.52 -4.84
N ALA A 74 -21.74 -28.24 -5.52
CA ALA A 74 -22.08 -26.90 -5.97
C ALA A 74 -22.30 -26.00 -4.73
N PHE A 75 -21.27 -25.23 -4.38
CA PHE A 75 -21.38 -24.22 -3.34
C PHE A 75 -22.42 -23.18 -3.78
N HIS A 76 -23.43 -22.93 -2.95
CA HIS A 76 -24.36 -21.86 -3.24
C HIS A 76 -23.63 -20.53 -3.03
N LYS A 77 -23.43 -19.77 -4.10
CA LYS A 77 -22.70 -18.50 -4.02
C LYS A 77 -23.50 -17.49 -3.19
N ILE A 78 -22.79 -16.77 -2.32
CA ILE A 78 -23.33 -15.68 -1.53
C ILE A 78 -23.76 -14.57 -2.49
N LYS A 79 -25.04 -14.20 -2.45
CA LYS A 79 -25.58 -13.12 -3.28
C LYS A 79 -25.24 -11.78 -2.67
N VAL A 80 -24.81 -10.84 -3.51
CA VAL A 80 -24.50 -9.47 -3.11
C VAL A 80 -25.35 -8.51 -3.93
N ASP A 81 -26.17 -7.71 -3.24
CA ASP A 81 -27.20 -6.88 -3.88
C ASP A 81 -26.61 -5.66 -4.58
N ASN A 82 -25.59 -5.04 -3.98
CA ASN A 82 -24.95 -3.84 -4.49
C ASN A 82 -23.56 -4.12 -5.06
N PRO A 83 -23.16 -3.39 -6.11
CA PRO A 83 -21.89 -3.64 -6.76
C PRO A 83 -20.69 -3.18 -5.92
N ILE A 84 -19.52 -3.70 -6.29
CA ILE A 84 -18.21 -3.22 -5.83
C ILE A 84 -17.42 -2.72 -7.04
N VAL A 85 -16.70 -1.61 -6.88
CA VAL A 85 -15.75 -1.12 -7.89
C VAL A 85 -14.48 -1.95 -7.83
N GLU A 86 -14.11 -2.59 -8.93
CA GLU A 86 -12.83 -3.30 -9.07
C GLU A 86 -11.88 -2.43 -9.88
N MET A 87 -10.77 -2.02 -9.27
CA MET A 87 -9.69 -1.30 -9.96
C MET A 87 -8.52 -2.25 -10.20
N ASP A 88 -8.38 -2.76 -11.41
CA ASP A 88 -7.25 -3.62 -11.79
C ASP A 88 -5.95 -2.80 -11.92
N GLY A 89 -4.81 -3.47 -11.92
CA GLY A 89 -3.51 -2.82 -11.81
C GLY A 89 -2.44 -3.41 -12.72
N ASP A 90 -1.20 -3.44 -12.23
CA ASP A 90 -0.02 -3.74 -13.05
C ASP A 90 0.85 -4.88 -12.47
N GLU A 91 1.73 -5.41 -13.34
CA GLU A 91 2.85 -6.30 -13.00
C GLU A 91 2.48 -7.54 -12.15
N MET A 92 3.26 -7.83 -11.10
CA MET A 92 3.09 -9.06 -10.32
C MET A 92 1.76 -9.07 -9.56
N THR A 93 1.33 -7.89 -9.10
CA THR A 93 0.06 -7.74 -8.40
C THR A 93 -1.12 -7.99 -9.31
N ARG A 94 -1.08 -7.62 -10.60
CA ARG A 94 -2.15 -7.96 -11.56
C ARG A 94 -2.35 -9.48 -11.71
N ILE A 95 -1.24 -10.23 -11.78
CA ILE A 95 -1.27 -11.70 -11.84
C ILE A 95 -1.90 -12.29 -10.58
N ILE A 96 -1.47 -11.81 -9.41
CA ILE A 96 -2.02 -12.23 -8.11
C ILE A 96 -3.50 -11.86 -7.99
N TRP A 97 -3.88 -10.67 -8.44
CA TRP A 97 -5.24 -10.15 -8.39
C TRP A 97 -6.21 -11.06 -9.15
N GLN A 98 -5.82 -11.50 -10.35
CA GLN A 98 -6.62 -12.45 -11.13
C GLN A 98 -6.76 -13.79 -10.40
N MET A 99 -5.67 -14.35 -9.86
CA MET A 99 -5.73 -15.61 -9.10
C MET A 99 -6.62 -15.51 -7.86
N ILE A 100 -6.55 -14.41 -7.11
CA ILE A 100 -7.43 -14.16 -5.96
C ILE A 100 -8.89 -14.15 -6.42
N LYS A 101 -9.20 -13.38 -7.47
CA LYS A 101 -10.56 -13.27 -7.99
C LYS A 101 -11.12 -14.63 -8.42
N GLU A 102 -10.36 -15.40 -9.20
CA GLU A 102 -10.79 -16.68 -9.76
C GLU A 102 -10.81 -17.83 -8.76
N LYS A 103 -9.86 -17.90 -7.83
CA LYS A 103 -9.72 -19.03 -6.89
C LYS A 103 -10.38 -18.77 -5.54
N LEU A 104 -10.42 -17.52 -5.07
CA LEU A 104 -10.80 -17.19 -3.71
C LEU A 104 -12.10 -16.39 -3.59
N ILE A 105 -12.51 -15.63 -4.61
CA ILE A 105 -13.70 -14.74 -4.52
C ILE A 105 -14.89 -15.27 -5.34
N LEU A 106 -14.79 -15.25 -6.68
CA LEU A 106 -15.90 -15.56 -7.58
C LEU A 106 -16.43 -17.01 -7.51
N PRO A 107 -15.69 -18.02 -7.01
CA PRO A 107 -16.29 -19.33 -6.74
C PRO A 107 -17.34 -19.32 -5.62
N PHE A 108 -17.24 -18.38 -4.67
CA PHE A 108 -18.04 -18.36 -3.45
C PHE A 108 -19.00 -17.16 -3.37
N VAL A 109 -18.73 -16.09 -4.10
CA VAL A 109 -19.50 -14.84 -4.06
C VAL A 109 -20.02 -14.50 -5.46
N ASP A 110 -21.30 -14.18 -5.55
CA ASP A 110 -21.95 -13.64 -6.74
C ASP A 110 -22.19 -12.15 -6.53
N VAL A 111 -21.25 -11.35 -7.03
CA VAL A 111 -21.21 -9.89 -6.87
C VAL A 111 -21.03 -9.22 -8.22
N GLU A 112 -21.78 -8.14 -8.45
CA GLU A 112 -21.55 -7.29 -9.61
C GLU A 112 -20.27 -6.47 -9.41
N LEU A 113 -19.29 -6.65 -10.29
CA LEU A 113 -18.05 -5.86 -10.30
C LEU A 113 -18.13 -4.75 -11.34
N LYS A 114 -18.04 -3.49 -10.90
CA LYS A 114 -17.81 -2.34 -11.79
C LYS A 114 -16.32 -2.26 -12.07
N TYR A 115 -15.90 -2.91 -13.14
CA TYR A 115 -14.49 -3.09 -13.49
C TYR A 115 -13.90 -1.85 -14.19
N TYR A 116 -12.75 -1.41 -13.70
CA TYR A 116 -11.92 -0.35 -14.28
C TYR A 116 -10.47 -0.83 -14.37
N ASP A 117 -9.90 -0.85 -15.58
CA ASP A 117 -8.50 -1.23 -15.76
C ASP A 117 -7.57 -0.02 -15.54
N LEU A 118 -6.92 0.06 -14.38
CA LEU A 118 -5.95 1.11 -14.09
C LEU A 118 -4.51 0.72 -14.47
N GLY A 119 -4.34 -0.35 -15.25
CA GLY A 119 -3.05 -0.71 -15.83
C GLY A 119 -2.46 0.45 -16.64
N ILE A 120 -1.14 0.63 -16.58
CA ILE A 120 -0.44 1.81 -17.11
C ILE A 120 -0.74 2.06 -18.60
N LEU A 121 -0.89 1.01 -19.40
CA LEU A 121 -1.21 1.12 -20.83
C LEU A 121 -2.64 1.62 -21.06
N ASN A 122 -3.61 1.17 -20.27
CA ASN A 122 -5.00 1.64 -20.39
C ASN A 122 -5.16 3.07 -19.85
N ARG A 123 -4.43 3.42 -18.79
CA ARG A 123 -4.35 4.81 -18.33
C ARG A 123 -3.76 5.71 -19.41
N ASP A 124 -2.67 5.33 -20.05
CA ASP A 124 -2.12 6.11 -21.17
C ASP A 124 -3.08 6.21 -22.36
N ALA A 125 -3.75 5.10 -22.73
CA ALA A 125 -4.73 5.08 -23.81
C ALA A 125 -5.93 5.99 -23.57
N THR A 126 -6.40 6.07 -22.32
CA THR A 126 -7.57 6.88 -21.91
C THR A 126 -7.22 8.29 -21.44
N ASP A 127 -5.96 8.70 -21.58
CA ASP A 127 -5.45 9.96 -21.06
C ASP A 127 -5.69 10.14 -19.54
N ASP A 128 -5.55 9.04 -18.79
CA ASP A 128 -5.76 8.87 -17.35
C ASP A 128 -7.21 9.11 -16.88
N ARG A 129 -8.15 9.20 -17.82
CA ARG A 129 -9.57 9.41 -17.53
C ARG A 129 -10.20 8.23 -16.79
N VAL A 130 -9.76 7.00 -17.07
CA VAL A 130 -10.20 5.79 -16.35
C VAL A 130 -9.95 5.87 -14.84
N THR A 131 -8.88 6.53 -14.41
CA THR A 131 -8.55 6.73 -12.99
C THR A 131 -9.60 7.61 -12.32
N HIS A 132 -9.99 8.71 -12.96
CA HIS A 132 -11.04 9.61 -12.45
C HIS A 132 -12.41 8.94 -12.45
N GLU A 133 -12.79 8.28 -13.56
CA GLU A 133 -14.06 7.56 -13.68
C GLU A 133 -14.20 6.47 -12.61
N SER A 134 -13.11 5.77 -12.28
CA SER A 134 -13.11 4.76 -11.22
C SER A 134 -13.36 5.38 -9.83
N ALA A 135 -12.77 6.55 -9.55
CA ALA A 135 -12.97 7.24 -8.27
C ALA A 135 -14.40 7.79 -8.13
N GLU A 136 -14.98 8.32 -9.20
CA GLU A 136 -16.39 8.75 -9.24
C GLU A 136 -17.35 7.56 -9.06
N ALA A 137 -17.02 6.41 -9.66
CA ALA A 137 -17.76 5.18 -9.44
C ALA A 137 -17.69 4.73 -7.97
N THR A 138 -16.53 4.89 -7.32
CA THR A 138 -16.38 4.59 -5.89
C THR A 138 -17.28 5.48 -5.03
N LEU A 139 -17.36 6.78 -5.31
CA LEU A 139 -18.31 7.67 -4.63
C LEU A 139 -19.77 7.23 -4.84
N LYS A 140 -20.10 6.70 -6.01
CA LYS A 140 -21.45 6.23 -6.33
C LYS A 140 -21.80 4.91 -5.64
N TYR A 141 -20.89 3.95 -5.63
CA TYR A 141 -21.13 2.58 -5.15
C TYR A 141 -20.57 2.31 -3.74
N ASN A 142 -19.88 3.29 -3.15
CA ASN A 142 -19.34 3.33 -1.79
C ASN A 142 -18.18 2.35 -1.51
N VAL A 143 -17.90 1.36 -2.36
CA VAL A 143 -16.88 0.34 -2.10
C VAL A 143 -16.01 0.14 -3.32
N ALA A 144 -14.69 0.28 -3.13
CA ALA A 144 -13.70 -0.09 -4.10
C ALA A 144 -12.66 -1.06 -3.54
N VAL A 145 -12.22 -1.99 -4.38
CA VAL A 145 -11.06 -2.85 -4.16
C VAL A 145 -10.06 -2.59 -5.26
N LYS A 146 -8.81 -2.33 -4.89
CA LYS A 146 -7.82 -1.82 -5.83
C LYS A 146 -6.51 -2.60 -5.80
N CYS A 147 -6.09 -3.01 -6.99
CA CYS A 147 -4.77 -3.56 -7.24
C CYS A 147 -3.69 -2.45 -7.27
N ALA A 148 -2.45 -2.80 -6.94
CA ALA A 148 -1.33 -1.87 -7.06
C ALA A 148 -1.09 -1.48 -8.53
N THR A 149 -0.75 -0.21 -8.74
CA THR A 149 -0.58 0.43 -10.06
C THR A 149 0.78 1.09 -10.18
N ILE A 150 1.37 1.10 -11.37
CA ILE A 150 2.63 1.82 -11.64
C ILE A 150 2.38 3.33 -11.53
N THR A 151 3.26 4.05 -10.84
CA THR A 151 3.39 5.51 -11.05
C THR A 151 4.62 5.73 -11.94
N PRO A 152 4.47 6.27 -13.17
CA PRO A 152 5.57 6.28 -14.13
C PRO A 152 6.66 7.29 -13.75
N ASP A 153 7.91 6.86 -13.89
CA ASP A 153 9.13 7.69 -13.89
C ASP A 153 9.73 7.75 -15.31
N GLU A 154 10.88 8.39 -15.50
CA GLU A 154 11.56 8.50 -16.80
C GLU A 154 11.89 7.12 -17.41
N GLY A 155 12.18 6.13 -16.56
CA GLY A 155 12.43 4.75 -17.01
C GLY A 155 11.16 4.10 -17.54
N ARG A 156 10.04 4.25 -16.82
CA ARG A 156 8.73 3.72 -17.22
C ARG A 156 8.19 4.42 -18.47
N MET A 157 8.43 5.72 -18.63
CA MET A 157 8.11 6.45 -19.87
C MET A 157 8.71 5.75 -21.10
N LYS A 158 9.99 5.38 -21.02
CA LYS A 158 10.70 4.69 -22.09
C LYS A 158 10.24 3.24 -22.25
N GLU A 159 10.02 2.54 -21.14
CA GLU A 159 9.60 1.13 -21.15
C GLU A 159 8.26 0.94 -21.87
N PHE A 160 7.28 1.78 -21.57
CA PHE A 160 5.90 1.63 -22.05
C PHE A 160 5.56 2.56 -23.23
N GLY A 161 6.45 3.47 -23.62
CA GLY A 161 6.20 4.42 -24.71
C GLY A 161 5.07 5.39 -24.41
N LEU A 162 5.02 5.90 -23.17
CA LEU A 162 3.90 6.72 -22.67
C LEU A 162 3.86 8.10 -23.33
N LYS A 163 2.65 8.65 -23.51
CA LYS A 163 2.42 10.01 -24.03
C LYS A 163 3.01 11.09 -23.12
N LYS A 164 2.86 10.92 -21.79
CA LYS A 164 3.40 11.80 -20.75
C LYS A 164 3.52 11.08 -19.41
N MET A 165 4.24 11.70 -18.47
CA MET A 165 4.40 11.18 -17.12
C MET A 165 3.11 11.41 -16.32
N TRP A 166 2.22 10.41 -16.34
CA TRP A 166 0.94 10.44 -15.64
C TRP A 166 1.12 10.53 -14.12
N LYS A 167 0.16 11.17 -13.45
CA LYS A 167 0.15 11.27 -11.98
C LYS A 167 -0.11 9.89 -11.35
N SER A 168 0.18 9.78 -10.06
CA SER A 168 -0.12 8.56 -9.29
C SER A 168 -1.64 8.34 -9.22
N PRO A 169 -2.15 7.14 -9.60
CA PRO A 169 -3.57 6.82 -9.45
C PRO A 169 -4.06 6.98 -8.02
N ASN A 170 -3.26 6.56 -7.03
CA ASN A 170 -3.58 6.69 -5.61
C ASN A 170 -3.79 8.16 -5.24
N GLY A 171 -2.90 9.04 -5.70
CA GLY A 171 -3.03 10.49 -5.47
C GLY A 171 -4.31 11.06 -6.09
N THR A 172 -4.63 10.67 -7.32
CA THR A 172 -5.86 11.10 -8.02
C THR A 172 -7.11 10.62 -7.29
N ILE A 173 -7.21 9.32 -6.98
CA ILE A 173 -8.36 8.73 -6.28
C ILE A 173 -8.53 9.35 -4.90
N ARG A 174 -7.45 9.48 -4.11
CA ARG A 174 -7.48 10.12 -2.78
C ARG A 174 -7.96 11.57 -2.84
N ASN A 175 -7.61 12.31 -3.89
CA ASN A 175 -8.08 13.68 -4.08
C ASN A 175 -9.58 13.74 -4.37
N VAL A 176 -10.11 12.81 -5.16
CA VAL A 176 -11.54 12.74 -5.48
C VAL A 176 -12.35 12.27 -4.27
N LEU A 177 -11.84 11.27 -3.54
CA LEU A 177 -12.51 10.70 -2.38
C LEU A 177 -12.37 11.55 -1.12
N ASN A 178 -11.32 12.38 -1.03
CA ASN A 178 -10.98 13.18 0.16
C ASN A 178 -10.95 12.37 1.46
N GLY A 179 -10.48 11.12 1.38
CA GLY A 179 -10.49 10.17 2.50
C GLY A 179 -9.16 10.05 3.23
N THR A 180 -9.22 9.48 4.44
CA THR A 180 -8.07 9.16 5.29
C THR A 180 -7.64 7.72 5.08
N VAL A 181 -6.33 7.47 4.92
CA VAL A 181 -5.80 6.11 4.71
C VAL A 181 -5.44 5.48 6.04
N PHE A 182 -6.09 4.39 6.40
CA PHE A 182 -5.79 3.59 7.58
C PHE A 182 -4.95 2.37 7.21
N ARG A 183 -3.79 2.23 7.86
CA ARG A 183 -2.88 1.09 7.69
C ARG A 183 -2.76 0.31 9.00
N GLU A 184 -2.95 -0.99 8.93
CA GLU A 184 -2.91 -1.89 10.09
C GLU A 184 -2.19 -3.21 9.74
N PRO A 185 -1.27 -3.68 10.61
CA PRO A 185 -0.56 -4.94 10.39
C PRO A 185 -1.47 -6.15 10.57
N ILE A 186 -1.22 -7.18 9.78
CA ILE A 186 -1.86 -8.50 9.87
C ILE A 186 -0.97 -9.38 10.74
N LEU A 187 -1.45 -9.76 11.91
CA LEU A 187 -0.66 -10.53 12.87
C LEU A 187 -0.79 -12.04 12.64
N CYS A 188 0.36 -12.70 12.53
CA CYS A 188 0.48 -14.16 12.54
C CYS A 188 1.35 -14.57 13.73
N LYS A 189 0.88 -15.48 14.60
CA LYS A 189 1.55 -15.78 15.88
C LYS A 189 2.98 -16.29 15.73
N ASN A 190 3.26 -17.02 14.65
CA ASN A 190 4.56 -17.64 14.37
C ASN A 190 5.51 -16.74 13.58
N ILE A 191 5.10 -15.52 13.21
CA ILE A 191 5.97 -14.55 12.53
C ILE A 191 6.61 -13.63 13.57
N PRO A 192 7.94 -13.64 13.72
CA PRO A 192 8.62 -12.78 14.67
C PRO A 192 8.53 -11.32 14.23
N ARG A 193 8.37 -10.43 15.22
CA ARG A 193 8.36 -8.98 15.05
C ARG A 193 9.75 -8.42 15.36
N LEU A 194 10.14 -7.33 14.67
CA LEU A 194 11.41 -6.67 14.93
C LEU A 194 11.41 -5.91 16.27
N VAL A 195 10.23 -5.43 16.69
CA VAL A 195 10.01 -4.85 18.01
C VAL A 195 9.20 -5.85 18.83
N PRO A 196 9.82 -6.62 19.74
CA PRO A 196 9.15 -7.73 20.43
C PRO A 196 7.98 -7.31 21.31
N GLY A 197 7.99 -6.07 21.82
CA GLY A 197 6.94 -5.52 22.67
C GLY A 197 5.60 -5.30 21.97
N TRP A 198 5.59 -5.21 20.63
CA TRP A 198 4.37 -4.98 19.84
C TRP A 198 3.50 -6.24 19.73
N THR A 199 2.86 -6.59 20.84
CA THR A 199 2.01 -7.77 20.95
C THR A 199 0.65 -7.57 20.30
N LYS A 200 0.19 -6.32 20.20
CA LYS A 200 -1.06 -5.87 19.59
C LYS A 200 -0.79 -4.96 18.38
N PRO A 201 -1.71 -4.86 17.42
CA PRO A 201 -1.51 -4.04 16.22
C PRO A 201 -1.54 -2.53 16.53
N ILE A 202 -0.89 -1.73 15.68
CA ILE A 202 -0.97 -0.26 15.70
C ILE A 202 -1.60 0.17 14.37
N CYS A 203 -2.66 0.96 14.42
CA CYS A 203 -3.36 1.44 13.22
C CYS A 203 -2.95 2.89 12.92
N ILE A 204 -2.26 3.14 11.81
CA ILE A 204 -1.93 4.51 11.36
C ILE A 204 -3.07 5.06 10.53
N GLY A 205 -3.64 6.19 10.92
CA GLY A 205 -4.50 7.02 10.07
C GLY A 205 -3.69 8.14 9.42
N ARG A 206 -3.38 8.03 8.14
CA ARG A 206 -2.66 9.05 7.36
C ARG A 206 -3.66 10.02 6.72
N HIS A 207 -3.49 11.32 6.97
CA HIS A 207 -4.33 12.39 6.42
C HIS A 207 -4.44 12.37 4.88
N ALA A 208 -3.36 12.03 4.17
CA ALA A 208 -3.35 11.83 2.72
C ALA A 208 -3.83 13.02 1.84
N PHE A 209 -3.82 14.25 2.38
CA PHE A 209 -4.10 15.49 1.65
C PHE A 209 -3.10 16.60 2.03
N GLY A 210 -2.81 17.50 1.09
CA GLY A 210 -2.01 18.70 1.34
C GLY A 210 -0.56 18.43 1.76
N ASP A 211 -0.01 19.36 2.52
CA ASP A 211 1.36 19.36 3.03
C ASP A 211 2.40 19.19 1.89
N GLN A 212 3.52 18.49 2.14
CA GLN A 212 4.58 18.28 1.15
C GLN A 212 4.09 17.64 -0.16
N TYR A 213 2.98 16.90 -0.12
CA TYR A 213 2.46 16.16 -1.29
C TYR A 213 1.66 17.05 -2.26
N LYS A 214 1.40 18.30 -1.89
CA LYS A 214 0.85 19.36 -2.76
C LYS A 214 1.65 20.65 -2.63
N ALA A 215 2.92 20.54 -2.27
CA ALA A 215 3.80 21.69 -2.20
C ALA A 215 4.18 22.18 -3.60
N THR A 216 4.58 23.45 -3.68
CA THR A 216 5.33 24.00 -4.81
C THR A 216 6.73 24.29 -4.31
N ASP A 217 7.75 23.73 -4.97
CA ASP A 217 9.15 23.87 -4.61
C ASP A 217 10.00 24.40 -5.78
N ALA A 218 11.10 25.06 -5.44
CA ALA A 218 11.99 25.66 -6.43
C ALA A 218 13.44 25.73 -5.93
N VAL A 219 14.37 25.72 -6.89
CA VAL A 219 15.78 26.05 -6.70
C VAL A 219 16.01 27.50 -7.15
N PHE A 220 16.44 28.35 -6.23
CA PHE A 220 16.81 29.74 -6.50
C PHE A 220 18.32 29.84 -6.70
N LYS A 221 18.76 30.65 -7.67
CA LYS A 221 20.18 30.88 -7.96
C LYS A 221 20.54 32.33 -7.70
N GLY A 222 21.67 32.55 -7.03
CA GLY A 222 22.17 33.86 -6.64
C GLY A 222 21.41 34.47 -5.45
N PRO A 223 21.80 35.69 -5.04
CA PRO A 223 21.19 36.38 -3.92
C PRO A 223 19.77 36.88 -4.26
N GLY A 224 18.88 36.90 -3.26
CA GLY A 224 17.49 37.31 -3.46
C GLY A 224 16.61 37.21 -2.22
N LYS A 225 15.53 38.00 -2.19
CA LYS A 225 14.54 37.98 -1.11
C LYS A 225 13.38 37.04 -1.45
N LEU A 226 13.10 36.09 -0.56
CA LEU A 226 11.94 35.21 -0.65
C LEU A 226 10.83 35.73 0.27
N LYS A 227 9.63 35.84 -0.30
CA LYS A 227 8.39 36.22 0.40
C LYS A 227 7.30 35.19 0.16
N MET A 228 6.35 35.11 1.08
CA MET A 228 5.06 34.46 0.91
C MET A 228 4.00 35.55 0.82
N VAL A 229 3.10 35.47 -0.17
CA VAL A 229 2.05 36.46 -0.39
C VAL A 229 0.70 35.75 -0.41
N PHE A 230 -0.25 36.24 0.39
CA PHE A 230 -1.64 35.81 0.37
C PHE A 230 -2.51 36.96 -0.12
N GLU A 231 -3.22 36.74 -1.23
CA GLU A 231 -4.10 37.73 -1.86
C GLU A 231 -5.56 37.32 -1.62
N PRO A 232 -6.32 38.06 -0.79
CA PRO A 232 -7.72 37.75 -0.56
C PRO A 232 -8.59 37.97 -1.81
N ASP A 233 -9.40 36.97 -2.19
CA ASP A 233 -10.33 37.08 -3.33
C ASP A 233 -11.37 38.20 -3.19
N ASN A 234 -11.64 38.64 -1.96
CA ASN A 234 -12.56 39.75 -1.68
C ASN A 234 -11.97 41.13 -2.00
N GLY A 235 -10.79 41.20 -2.63
CA GLY A 235 -10.08 42.44 -2.94
C GLY A 235 -9.44 43.11 -1.72
N GLY A 236 -9.34 42.39 -0.59
CA GLY A 236 -8.61 42.83 0.58
C GLY A 236 -7.12 43.04 0.30
N LYS A 237 -6.44 43.81 1.16
CA LYS A 237 -5.00 44.08 1.00
C LYS A 237 -4.21 42.75 1.09
N PRO A 238 -3.29 42.48 0.13
CA PRO A 238 -2.40 41.32 0.22
C PRO A 238 -1.58 41.32 1.51
N GLU A 239 -1.47 40.14 2.14
CA GLU A 239 -0.56 39.90 3.25
C GLU A 239 0.77 39.40 2.70
N GLU A 240 1.86 40.11 3.01
CA GLU A 240 3.21 39.70 2.65
C GLU A 240 4.00 39.30 3.90
N LEU A 241 4.60 38.11 3.84
CA LEU A 241 5.45 37.57 4.90
C LEU A 241 6.85 37.33 4.35
N ASP A 242 7.84 37.95 4.99
CA ASP A 242 9.25 37.69 4.68
C ASP A 242 9.64 36.30 5.16
N VAL A 243 10.16 35.47 4.25
CA VAL A 243 10.57 34.09 4.56
C VAL A 243 12.07 34.05 4.83
N TYR A 244 12.87 34.50 3.86
CA TYR A 244 14.33 34.49 3.96
C TYR A 244 14.99 35.43 2.93
N HIS A 245 16.22 35.84 3.18
CA HIS A 245 17.07 36.51 2.18
C HIS A 245 18.29 35.63 1.88
N TYR A 246 18.42 35.18 0.64
CA TYR A 246 19.60 34.46 0.18
C TYR A 246 20.72 35.46 -0.09
N ASP A 247 21.84 35.36 0.62
CA ASP A 247 23.03 36.20 0.38
C ASP A 247 24.04 35.56 -0.60
N GLY A 248 23.96 34.24 -0.79
CA GLY A 248 24.99 33.44 -1.46
C GLY A 248 24.59 32.95 -2.87
N ALA A 249 25.10 31.76 -3.23
CA ALA A 249 24.86 31.15 -4.55
C ALA A 249 23.38 30.77 -4.83
N GLY A 250 22.49 30.99 -3.86
CA GLY A 250 21.08 30.65 -3.91
C GLY A 250 20.72 29.59 -2.87
N GLY A 251 19.66 28.82 -3.13
CA GLY A 251 19.16 27.80 -2.23
C GLY A 251 17.88 27.16 -2.74
N VAL A 252 17.13 26.53 -1.83
CA VAL A 252 15.83 25.93 -2.13
C VAL A 252 14.77 26.52 -1.24
N ALA A 253 13.54 26.55 -1.72
CA ALA A 253 12.37 26.79 -0.88
C ALA A 253 11.19 25.95 -1.36
N LEU A 254 10.22 25.80 -0.46
CA LEU A 254 8.93 25.23 -0.77
C LEU A 254 7.85 26.02 -0.06
N SER A 255 6.65 25.98 -0.63
CA SER A 255 5.41 26.42 0.01
C SER A 255 4.43 25.26 0.01
N MET A 256 3.74 25.05 1.13
CA MET A 256 2.75 23.99 1.28
C MET A 256 1.50 24.53 1.99
N PHE A 257 0.39 23.82 1.85
CA PHE A 257 -0.89 24.22 2.42
C PHE A 257 -1.71 23.02 2.88
N ASN A 258 -2.71 23.33 3.70
CA ASN A 258 -3.79 22.41 4.01
C ASN A 258 -5.10 23.21 4.14
N THR A 259 -6.23 22.52 4.28
CA THR A 259 -7.56 23.14 4.42
C THR A 259 -8.23 22.66 5.69
N ASP A 260 -8.95 23.56 6.38
CA ASP A 260 -9.73 23.20 7.57
C ASP A 260 -10.75 22.10 7.28
N GLU A 261 -11.36 22.12 6.09
CA GLU A 261 -12.29 21.09 5.62
C GLU A 261 -11.63 19.70 5.61
N SER A 262 -10.44 19.59 5.00
CA SER A 262 -9.73 18.30 4.92
C SER A 262 -9.27 17.83 6.29
N ILE A 263 -8.76 18.73 7.14
CA ILE A 263 -8.34 18.39 8.51
C ILE A 263 -9.54 17.92 9.35
N ARG A 264 -10.71 18.56 9.21
CA ARG A 264 -11.93 18.15 9.92
C ARG A 264 -12.43 16.78 9.44
N GLY A 265 -12.37 16.53 8.13
CA GLY A 265 -12.67 15.20 7.56
C GLY A 265 -11.75 14.12 8.12
N PHE A 266 -10.45 14.41 8.21
CA PHE A 266 -9.45 13.53 8.80
C PHE A 266 -9.70 13.24 10.29
N ALA A 267 -10.06 14.27 11.07
CA ALA A 267 -10.43 14.09 12.47
C ALA A 267 -11.63 13.14 12.61
N LYS A 268 -12.72 13.37 11.88
CA LYS A 268 -13.93 12.55 11.92
C LYS A 268 -13.65 11.09 11.53
N ALA A 269 -12.87 10.86 10.47
CA ALA A 269 -12.47 9.52 10.06
C ALA A 269 -11.65 8.82 11.15
N SER A 270 -10.72 9.54 11.79
CA SER A 270 -9.87 9.01 12.86
C SER A 270 -10.67 8.63 14.11
N PHE A 271 -11.61 9.49 14.54
CA PHE A 271 -12.51 9.18 15.66
C PHE A 271 -13.43 8.00 15.35
N THR A 272 -13.93 7.92 14.11
CA THR A 272 -14.78 6.81 13.66
C THR A 272 -14.02 5.48 13.70
N MET A 273 -12.79 5.45 13.18
CA MET A 273 -11.93 4.25 13.21
C MET A 273 -11.63 3.80 14.64
N ALA A 274 -11.21 4.73 15.50
CA ALA A 274 -10.92 4.45 16.90
C ALA A 274 -12.16 3.91 17.65
N MET A 275 -13.34 4.49 17.38
CA MET A 275 -14.60 4.02 17.95
C MET A 275 -15.00 2.63 17.44
N GLN A 276 -14.86 2.35 16.14
CA GLN A 276 -15.15 1.03 15.56
C GLN A 276 -14.27 -0.06 16.18
N LYS A 277 -12.98 0.27 16.40
CA LYS A 277 -12.02 -0.65 17.02
C LYS A 277 -12.09 -0.70 18.55
N LYS A 278 -12.77 0.27 19.17
CA LYS A 278 -12.77 0.50 20.63
C LYS A 278 -11.34 0.67 21.15
N TRP A 279 -10.53 1.45 20.45
CA TRP A 279 -9.14 1.76 20.81
C TRP A 279 -8.95 3.25 21.08
N PRO A 280 -7.99 3.66 21.93
CA PRO A 280 -7.63 5.06 22.09
C PRO A 280 -7.05 5.66 20.79
N LEU A 281 -7.19 6.98 20.64
CA LEU A 281 -6.74 7.75 19.48
C LEU A 281 -5.64 8.75 19.88
N TYR A 282 -4.55 8.77 19.13
CA TYR A 282 -3.48 9.75 19.28
C TYR A 282 -3.30 10.57 17.99
N LEU A 283 -3.31 11.90 18.10
CA LEU A 283 -2.85 12.79 17.03
C LEU A 283 -1.41 13.21 17.32
N SER A 284 -0.52 13.07 16.33
CA SER A 284 0.85 13.59 16.44
C SER A 284 1.09 14.80 15.55
N THR A 285 1.68 15.86 16.10
CA THR A 285 2.14 17.03 15.32
C THR A 285 3.44 17.60 15.87
N LYS A 286 4.00 18.63 15.23
CA LYS A 286 5.12 19.44 15.73
C LYS A 286 4.70 20.89 16.01
N ASN A 287 3.55 21.08 16.68
CA ASN A 287 2.98 22.40 16.97
C ASN A 287 3.84 23.31 17.89
N THR A 288 4.86 22.77 18.57
CA THR A 288 5.85 23.61 19.28
C THR A 288 6.70 24.45 18.33
N ILE A 289 6.94 23.95 17.11
CA ILE A 289 7.70 24.60 16.04
C ILE A 289 6.73 25.27 15.06
N LEU A 290 5.82 24.50 14.46
CA LEU A 290 4.81 24.99 13.52
C LEU A 290 3.56 25.47 14.25
N LYS A 291 3.70 26.52 15.07
CA LYS A 291 2.67 26.99 16.01
C LYS A 291 1.31 27.27 15.36
N LYS A 292 1.30 27.86 14.16
CA LYS A 292 0.07 28.15 13.41
C LYS A 292 -0.40 26.93 12.61
N TYR A 293 0.48 26.36 11.78
CA TYR A 293 0.13 25.27 10.86
C TYR A 293 -0.28 23.98 11.60
N ASP A 294 0.59 23.47 12.47
CA ASP A 294 0.32 22.24 13.25
C ASP A 294 -0.57 22.50 14.46
N GLY A 295 -0.62 23.76 14.93
CA GLY A 295 -1.63 24.22 15.89
C GLY A 295 -3.03 24.03 15.34
N ARG A 296 -3.27 24.37 14.06
CA ARG A 296 -4.59 24.21 13.45
C ARG A 296 -5.09 22.77 13.41
N PHE A 297 -4.20 21.79 13.16
CA PHE A 297 -4.54 20.37 13.28
C PHE A 297 -4.99 19.99 14.69
N LYS A 298 -4.22 20.41 15.70
CA LYS A 298 -4.55 20.15 17.10
C LYS A 298 -5.90 20.77 17.46
N ASP A 299 -6.09 22.04 17.11
CA ASP A 299 -7.30 22.79 17.45
C ASP A 299 -8.53 22.16 16.80
N ILE A 300 -8.48 21.82 15.51
CA ILE A 300 -9.61 21.18 14.81
C ILE A 300 -9.94 19.81 15.40
N PHE A 301 -8.95 18.97 15.72
CA PHE A 301 -9.23 17.69 16.35
C PHE A 301 -9.89 17.86 17.72
N GLN A 302 -9.44 18.82 18.51
CA GLN A 302 -10.05 19.14 19.81
C GLN A 302 -11.49 19.66 19.63
N GLU A 303 -11.69 20.61 18.70
CA GLU A 303 -13.02 21.13 18.36
C GLU A 303 -13.99 20.01 17.94
N VAL A 304 -13.55 19.06 17.12
CA VAL A 304 -14.37 17.91 16.70
C VAL A 304 -14.66 16.99 17.88
N TYR A 305 -13.66 16.72 18.72
CA TYR A 305 -13.80 15.84 19.88
C TYR A 305 -14.88 16.34 20.86
N GLU A 306 -14.81 17.63 21.19
CA GLU A 306 -15.68 18.30 22.16
C GLU A 306 -17.07 18.59 21.58
N ASN A 307 -17.14 19.15 20.36
CA ASN A 307 -18.38 19.70 19.83
C ASN A 307 -19.24 18.71 19.03
N GLU A 308 -18.67 17.60 18.54
CA GLU A 308 -19.41 16.59 17.75
C GLU A 308 -19.80 15.34 18.55
N GLY A 309 -19.73 15.42 19.90
CA GLY A 309 -20.19 14.38 20.81
C GLY A 309 -19.27 13.15 20.88
N TRP A 310 -18.04 13.25 20.37
CA TRP A 310 -17.06 12.17 20.44
C TRP A 310 -16.53 11.95 21.85
N GLU A 311 -16.40 13.01 22.67
CA GLU A 311 -15.95 12.89 24.06
C GLU A 311 -16.83 11.95 24.89
N ALA A 312 -18.15 12.18 24.89
CA ALA A 312 -19.11 11.32 25.60
C ALA A 312 -19.06 9.87 25.10
N LYS A 313 -19.08 9.71 23.78
CA LYS A 313 -18.96 8.42 23.10
C LYS A 313 -17.69 7.65 23.51
N PHE A 314 -16.54 8.32 23.52
CA PHE A 314 -15.25 7.72 23.88
C PHE A 314 -15.22 7.33 25.36
N LYS A 315 -15.73 8.21 26.23
CA LYS A 315 -15.87 7.94 27.66
C LYS A 315 -16.74 6.72 27.93
N ASP A 316 -17.90 6.61 27.28
CA ASP A 316 -18.81 5.47 27.41
C ASP A 316 -18.17 4.15 26.92
N ALA A 317 -17.29 4.24 25.91
CA ALA A 317 -16.53 3.11 25.39
C ALA A 317 -15.25 2.81 26.18
N GLY A 318 -14.88 3.60 27.20
CA GLY A 318 -13.67 3.40 27.99
C GLY A 318 -12.36 3.74 27.26
N ILE A 319 -12.42 4.57 26.21
CA ILE A 319 -11.28 5.00 25.40
C ILE A 319 -11.10 6.52 25.46
N TRP A 320 -9.97 7.04 24.99
CA TRP A 320 -9.64 8.47 25.03
C TRP A 320 -9.01 8.97 23.73
N TYR A 321 -8.99 10.30 23.59
CA TYR A 321 -8.23 11.01 22.57
C TYR A 321 -7.13 11.83 23.23
N GLU A 322 -5.93 11.82 22.65
CA GLU A 322 -4.82 12.63 23.12
C GLU A 322 -4.02 13.23 21.95
N HIS A 323 -3.62 14.50 22.08
CA HIS A 323 -2.61 15.11 21.22
C HIS A 323 -1.21 14.91 21.81
N ARG A 324 -0.25 14.47 21.00
CA ARG A 324 1.16 14.35 21.36
C ARG A 324 2.07 15.05 20.37
N LEU A 325 3.25 15.45 20.84
CA LEU A 325 4.32 15.84 19.93
C LEU A 325 4.85 14.61 19.21
N ILE A 326 5.16 14.73 17.91
CA ILE A 326 5.60 13.60 17.08
C ILE A 326 6.82 12.86 17.64
N ASP A 327 7.76 13.57 18.26
CA ASP A 327 8.94 13.00 18.92
C ASP A 327 8.61 12.19 20.19
N ASP A 328 7.59 12.60 20.96
CA ASP A 328 7.09 11.77 22.05
C ASP A 328 6.30 10.57 21.51
N MET A 329 5.48 10.78 20.48
CA MET A 329 4.62 9.74 19.92
C MET A 329 5.41 8.58 19.31
N VAL A 330 6.51 8.85 18.59
CA VAL A 330 7.39 7.79 18.06
C VAL A 330 8.08 7.02 19.19
N ALA A 331 8.44 7.70 20.29
CA ALA A 331 9.04 7.06 21.45
C ALA A 331 8.02 6.22 22.23
N TYR A 332 6.78 6.68 22.35
CA TYR A 332 5.65 5.92 22.89
C TYR A 332 5.39 4.68 22.04
N ALA A 333 5.33 4.82 20.71
CA ALA A 333 5.08 3.70 19.81
C ALA A 333 6.09 2.56 20.02
N LEU A 334 7.39 2.86 20.13
CA LEU A 334 8.42 1.85 20.39
C LEU A 334 8.31 1.15 21.76
N LYS A 335 7.72 1.81 22.77
CA LYS A 335 7.61 1.29 24.15
C LYS A 335 6.26 0.65 24.46
N SER A 336 5.22 1.00 23.70
CA SER A 336 3.87 0.49 23.86
C SER A 336 3.75 -0.98 23.44
N ASP A 337 2.68 -1.63 23.88
CA ASP A 337 2.31 -2.97 23.43
C ASP A 337 1.40 -2.97 22.18
N GLY A 338 0.93 -1.80 21.73
CA GLY A 338 0.05 -1.58 20.59
C GLY A 338 -1.38 -1.17 21.00
N GLU A 339 -2.37 -1.49 20.17
CA GLU A 339 -3.81 -1.28 20.40
C GLU A 339 -4.25 0.18 20.50
N TYR A 340 -3.84 0.98 19.52
CA TYR A 340 -4.30 2.36 19.37
C TYR A 340 -4.36 2.77 17.91
N VAL A 341 -5.18 3.78 17.64
CA VAL A 341 -5.18 4.50 16.37
C VAL A 341 -4.24 5.69 16.50
N TRP A 342 -3.34 5.85 15.54
CA TRP A 342 -2.40 6.96 15.48
C TRP A 342 -2.67 7.78 14.23
N ALA A 343 -3.37 8.90 14.43
CA ALA A 343 -3.60 9.92 13.42
C ALA A 343 -2.30 10.68 13.14
N CYS A 344 -1.76 10.49 11.94
CA CYS A 344 -0.57 11.14 11.44
C CYS A 344 -0.91 12.16 10.34
N LYS A 345 -0.21 13.29 10.36
CA LYS A 345 -0.12 14.18 9.20
C LYS A 345 0.39 13.44 7.98
N ASN A 346 0.24 14.04 6.79
CA ASN A 346 0.45 13.34 5.54
C ASN A 346 1.86 12.70 5.44
N TYR A 347 2.91 13.46 5.74
CA TYR A 347 4.30 12.98 5.70
C TYR A 347 4.61 11.97 6.82
N ASP A 348 4.19 12.26 8.05
CA ASP A 348 4.43 11.37 9.18
C ASP A 348 3.75 10.01 8.93
N GLY A 349 2.52 10.00 8.40
CA GLY A 349 1.79 8.76 8.12
C GLY A 349 2.45 7.92 7.05
N ASP A 350 3.08 8.54 6.05
CA ASP A 350 3.86 7.84 5.02
C ASP A 350 5.05 7.10 5.67
N VAL A 351 5.92 7.85 6.35
CA VAL A 351 7.15 7.32 6.94
C VAL A 351 6.86 6.30 8.05
N GLN A 352 5.96 6.61 8.97
CA GLN A 352 5.69 5.77 10.13
C GLN A 352 4.94 4.49 9.75
N SER A 353 4.10 4.52 8.71
CA SER A 353 3.40 3.30 8.27
C SER A 353 4.35 2.27 7.65
N ASP A 354 5.36 2.71 6.90
CA ASP A 354 6.38 1.81 6.36
C ASP A 354 7.28 1.23 7.47
N MET A 355 7.66 2.06 8.44
CA MET A 355 8.38 1.60 9.64
C MET A 355 7.58 0.54 10.40
N LEU A 356 6.29 0.77 10.62
CA LEU A 356 5.41 -0.17 11.31
C LEU A 356 5.24 -1.46 10.50
N ALA A 357 5.02 -1.38 9.20
CA ALA A 357 4.90 -2.57 8.35
C ALA A 357 6.14 -3.46 8.43
N GLN A 358 7.33 -2.86 8.37
CA GLN A 358 8.57 -3.61 8.53
C GLN A 358 8.77 -4.15 9.94
N GLY A 359 8.38 -3.39 10.97
CA GLY A 359 8.50 -3.81 12.37
C GLY A 359 7.55 -4.94 12.76
N PHE A 360 6.40 -5.04 12.10
CA PHE A 360 5.45 -6.16 12.22
C PHE A 360 5.75 -7.35 11.29
N GLY A 361 6.78 -7.25 10.44
CA GLY A 361 7.33 -8.37 9.68
C GLY A 361 7.56 -8.05 8.21
N SER A 362 6.49 -7.92 7.44
CA SER A 362 6.54 -7.74 5.98
C SER A 362 5.50 -6.74 5.52
N LEU A 363 5.81 -5.97 4.47
CA LEU A 363 4.84 -5.12 3.76
C LEU A 363 3.65 -5.94 3.22
N GLY A 364 3.82 -7.24 2.98
CA GLY A 364 2.75 -8.17 2.60
C GLY A 364 1.76 -8.50 3.74
N LEU A 365 2.05 -8.08 4.96
CA LEU A 365 1.21 -8.22 6.16
C LEU A 365 0.68 -6.87 6.63
N MET A 366 0.29 -5.99 5.71
CA MET A 366 -0.25 -4.66 6.04
C MET A 366 -1.45 -4.36 5.16
N THR A 367 -2.60 -4.09 5.77
CA THR A 367 -3.80 -3.62 5.06
C THR A 367 -3.72 -2.11 4.83
N SER A 368 -4.37 -1.61 3.79
CA SER A 368 -4.54 -0.16 3.56
C SER A 368 -5.99 0.12 3.15
N VAL A 369 -6.73 0.88 3.96
CA VAL A 369 -8.12 1.23 3.68
C VAL A 369 -8.29 2.74 3.76
N LEU A 370 -8.63 3.36 2.65
CA LEU A 370 -9.10 4.74 2.63
C LEU A 370 -10.56 4.80 3.08
N ILE A 371 -10.87 5.73 4.00
CA ILE A 371 -12.21 5.98 4.49
C ILE A 371 -12.57 7.44 4.24
N CYS A 372 -13.70 7.66 3.57
CA CYS A 372 -14.22 8.99 3.30
C CYS A 372 -14.90 9.61 4.54
N PRO A 373 -15.01 10.95 4.62
CA PRO A 373 -15.66 11.63 5.74
C PRO A 373 -17.16 11.32 5.90
N ASP A 374 -17.80 10.77 4.87
CA ASP A 374 -19.21 10.35 4.89
C ASP A 374 -19.46 9.12 5.79
N GLY A 375 -18.40 8.45 6.24
CA GLY A 375 -18.45 7.23 7.06
C GLY A 375 -18.98 6.01 6.31
N LYS A 376 -19.12 6.09 4.99
CA LYS A 376 -19.71 5.04 4.12
C LYS A 376 -18.78 4.62 3.00
N THR A 377 -18.10 5.56 2.36
CA THR A 377 -17.29 5.26 1.18
C THR A 377 -15.90 4.81 1.58
N ILE A 378 -15.45 3.67 1.03
CA ILE A 378 -14.10 3.14 1.24
C ILE A 378 -13.43 2.73 -0.07
N GLU A 379 -12.10 2.74 -0.04
CA GLU A 379 -11.24 2.09 -1.03
C GLU A 379 -10.20 1.24 -0.30
N ALA A 380 -10.13 -0.05 -0.60
CA ALA A 380 -9.20 -0.99 0.02
C ALA A 380 -8.12 -1.42 -0.99
N GLU A 381 -6.86 -1.25 -0.59
CA GLU A 381 -5.66 -1.67 -1.33
C GLU A 381 -4.64 -2.38 -0.44
N ALA A 382 -3.68 -3.06 -1.06
CA ALA A 382 -2.48 -3.49 -0.35
C ALA A 382 -1.58 -2.27 -0.07
N ALA A 383 -0.84 -2.26 1.05
CA ALA A 383 0.05 -1.15 1.35
C ALA A 383 1.31 -1.08 0.45
N HIS A 384 1.65 -2.18 -0.23
CA HIS A 384 2.82 -2.29 -1.09
C HIS A 384 2.54 -1.92 -2.56
N GLY A 385 3.61 -1.67 -3.32
CA GLY A 385 3.55 -1.43 -4.76
C GLY A 385 3.38 -2.70 -5.60
N THR A 386 3.68 -2.61 -6.89
CA THR A 386 3.42 -3.64 -7.93
C THR A 386 4.40 -4.82 -7.92
N VAL A 387 5.41 -4.79 -7.04
CA VAL A 387 6.46 -5.81 -6.86
C VAL A 387 7.23 -6.11 -8.17
N THR A 388 7.65 -5.05 -8.86
CA THR A 388 8.35 -5.09 -10.17
C THR A 388 9.49 -6.11 -10.23
N ARG A 389 10.31 -6.23 -9.18
CA ARG A 389 11.44 -7.16 -9.17
C ARG A 389 10.98 -8.61 -9.37
N HIS A 390 9.89 -9.02 -8.73
CA HIS A 390 9.33 -10.36 -8.90
C HIS A 390 8.68 -10.50 -10.26
N PHE A 391 8.01 -9.46 -10.75
CA PHE A 391 7.47 -9.44 -12.11
C PHE A 391 8.54 -9.68 -13.19
N ARG A 392 9.75 -9.09 -13.05
CA ARG A 392 10.86 -9.34 -14.00
C ARG A 392 11.36 -10.78 -13.98
N VAL A 393 11.25 -11.48 -12.85
CA VAL A 393 11.56 -12.91 -12.75
C VAL A 393 10.46 -13.72 -13.44
N HIS A 394 9.20 -13.40 -13.17
CA HIS A 394 8.04 -14.03 -13.79
C HIS A 394 8.06 -13.88 -15.33
N GLN A 395 8.36 -12.69 -15.86
CA GLN A 395 8.47 -12.43 -17.30
C GLN A 395 9.51 -13.33 -18.01
N LYS A 396 10.50 -13.85 -17.28
CA LYS A 396 11.52 -14.77 -17.80
C LYS A 396 11.17 -16.24 -17.58
N GLY A 397 9.95 -16.54 -17.12
CA GLY A 397 9.50 -17.89 -16.76
C GLY A 397 10.05 -18.40 -15.42
N GLY A 398 10.63 -17.53 -14.59
CA GLY A 398 11.15 -17.92 -13.28
C GLY A 398 10.07 -18.03 -12.21
N GLU A 399 10.27 -18.93 -11.25
CA GLU A 399 9.40 -19.06 -10.07
C GLU A 399 9.48 -17.80 -9.19
N THR A 400 8.33 -17.37 -8.66
CA THR A 400 8.24 -16.24 -7.72
C THR A 400 7.51 -16.65 -6.46
N SER A 401 7.87 -16.04 -5.33
CA SER A 401 7.18 -16.20 -4.04
C SER A 401 6.85 -14.82 -3.51
N THR A 402 5.80 -14.23 -4.08
CA THR A 402 5.27 -12.93 -3.71
C THR A 402 4.12 -13.14 -2.74
N ASN A 403 4.17 -12.49 -1.59
CA ASN A 403 3.11 -12.56 -0.59
C ASN A 403 1.81 -11.94 -1.13
N SER A 404 0.72 -12.72 -1.14
CA SER A 404 -0.59 -12.30 -1.65
C SER A 404 -1.56 -11.86 -0.54
N ILE A 405 -1.18 -11.97 0.74
CA ILE A 405 -2.07 -11.75 1.89
C ILE A 405 -2.65 -10.33 1.88
N ALA A 406 -1.83 -9.29 1.75
CA ALA A 406 -2.34 -7.90 1.70
C ALA A 406 -3.32 -7.67 0.53
N SER A 407 -3.11 -8.29 -0.63
CA SER A 407 -4.05 -8.21 -1.77
C SER A 407 -5.35 -8.98 -1.52
N ILE A 408 -5.30 -10.14 -0.82
CA ILE A 408 -6.49 -10.86 -0.37
C ILE A 408 -7.26 -10.03 0.68
N PHE A 409 -6.53 -9.36 1.56
CA PHE A 409 -7.12 -8.48 2.57
C PHE A 409 -7.77 -7.23 1.94
N ALA A 410 -7.25 -6.70 0.83
CA ALA A 410 -7.94 -5.64 0.10
C ALA A 410 -9.36 -6.08 -0.34
N TRP A 411 -9.47 -7.30 -0.91
CA TRP A 411 -10.76 -7.89 -1.30
C TRP A 411 -11.69 -8.10 -0.10
N THR A 412 -11.21 -8.74 0.96
CA THR A 412 -12.04 -9.05 2.14
C THR A 412 -12.47 -7.80 2.90
N ARG A 413 -11.63 -6.76 2.99
CA ARG A 413 -12.02 -5.47 3.56
C ARG A 413 -13.12 -4.79 2.74
N GLY A 414 -13.02 -4.83 1.41
CA GLY A 414 -14.09 -4.35 0.51
C GLY A 414 -15.39 -5.14 0.68
N LEU A 415 -15.33 -6.48 0.61
CA LEU A 415 -16.50 -7.35 0.74
C LEU A 415 -17.14 -7.24 2.13
N GLY A 416 -16.34 -7.21 3.20
CA GLY A 416 -16.83 -7.06 4.56
C GLY A 416 -17.54 -5.73 4.77
N HIS A 417 -17.03 -4.65 4.18
CA HIS A 417 -17.69 -3.35 4.23
C HIS A 417 -18.95 -3.28 3.36
N ARG A 418 -18.95 -3.92 2.17
CA ARG A 418 -20.17 -4.10 1.37
C ARG A 418 -21.23 -4.87 2.16
N GLY A 419 -20.82 -5.92 2.85
CA GLY A 419 -21.69 -6.70 3.73
C GLY A 419 -22.26 -5.86 4.88
N LEU A 420 -21.47 -4.96 5.47
CA LEU A 420 -21.95 -4.01 6.47
C LEU A 420 -23.01 -3.06 5.91
N LEU A 421 -22.77 -2.49 4.71
CA LEU A 421 -23.67 -1.53 4.10
C LEU A 421 -24.97 -2.18 3.58
N ASP A 422 -24.93 -3.47 3.22
CA ASP A 422 -26.07 -4.24 2.72
C ASP A 422 -26.79 -5.04 3.82
N ASP A 423 -26.33 -4.98 5.08
CA ASP A 423 -26.78 -5.87 6.16
C ASP A 423 -26.68 -7.37 5.81
N ASN A 424 -25.63 -7.73 5.06
CA ASN A 424 -25.36 -9.08 4.59
C ASN A 424 -24.33 -9.78 5.48
N ALA A 425 -24.84 -10.49 6.49
CA ALA A 425 -24.04 -11.22 7.47
C ALA A 425 -23.20 -12.35 6.83
N GLU A 426 -23.73 -13.04 5.81
CA GLU A 426 -23.02 -14.14 5.13
C GLU A 426 -21.77 -13.63 4.41
N LEU A 427 -21.87 -12.48 3.73
CA LEU A 427 -20.74 -11.86 3.05
C LEU A 427 -19.67 -11.41 4.04
N LYS A 428 -20.08 -10.86 5.18
CA LYS A 428 -19.16 -10.48 6.26
C LYS A 428 -18.45 -11.70 6.83
N GLU A 429 -19.18 -12.76 7.16
CA GLU A 429 -18.61 -14.00 7.68
C GLU A 429 -17.66 -14.66 6.67
N PHE A 430 -17.98 -14.61 5.37
CA PHE A 430 -17.08 -15.08 4.32
C PHE A 430 -15.76 -14.31 4.29
N ALA A 431 -15.81 -12.96 4.35
CA ALA A 431 -14.62 -12.13 4.40
C ALA A 431 -13.74 -12.47 5.62
N GLU A 432 -14.34 -12.59 6.81
CA GLU A 432 -13.66 -12.97 8.05
C GLU A 432 -13.03 -14.37 7.96
N LYS A 433 -13.73 -15.35 7.37
CA LYS A 433 -13.21 -16.70 7.16
C LYS A 433 -12.02 -16.72 6.20
N LEU A 434 -12.04 -15.91 5.15
CA LEU A 434 -10.92 -15.79 4.20
C LEU A 434 -9.70 -15.11 4.84
N GLU A 435 -9.90 -14.06 5.64
CA GLU A 435 -8.82 -13.48 6.46
C GLU A 435 -8.23 -14.53 7.42
N ALA A 436 -9.08 -15.28 8.11
CA ALA A 436 -8.67 -16.34 9.03
C ALA A 436 -7.96 -17.51 8.32
N ALA A 437 -8.32 -17.82 7.07
CA ALA A 437 -7.64 -18.85 6.26
C ALA A 437 -6.21 -18.43 5.93
N CYS A 438 -5.99 -17.17 5.53
CA CYS A 438 -4.64 -16.65 5.28
C CYS A 438 -3.75 -16.79 6.51
N ILE A 439 -4.26 -16.39 7.68
CA ILE A 439 -3.52 -16.46 8.96
C ILE A 439 -3.25 -17.93 9.32
N ALA A 440 -4.25 -18.80 9.23
CA ALA A 440 -4.11 -20.22 9.58
C ALA A 440 -3.08 -20.94 8.69
N VAL A 441 -3.03 -20.63 7.39
CA VAL A 441 -2.03 -21.20 6.47
C VAL A 441 -0.62 -20.79 6.90
N VAL A 442 -0.39 -19.50 7.19
CA VAL A 442 0.91 -19.03 7.72
C VAL A 442 1.25 -19.71 9.04
N GLU A 443 0.30 -19.76 9.98
CA GLU A 443 0.49 -20.37 11.30
C GLU A 443 0.72 -21.90 11.24
N SER A 444 0.29 -22.56 10.17
CA SER A 444 0.59 -23.98 9.89
C SER A 444 2.01 -24.23 9.36
N GLY A 445 2.78 -23.17 9.10
CA GLY A 445 4.13 -23.23 8.54
C GLY A 445 4.20 -23.11 7.02
N LYS A 446 3.06 -23.01 6.33
CA LYS A 446 2.98 -22.76 4.89
C LYS A 446 2.99 -21.24 4.64
N MET A 447 4.08 -20.69 4.12
CA MET A 447 4.21 -19.24 3.95
C MET A 447 5.06 -18.88 2.72
N THR A 448 4.98 -17.63 2.27
CA THR A 448 5.85 -17.12 1.20
C THR A 448 7.25 -16.78 1.72
N LYS A 449 8.19 -16.60 0.79
CA LYS A 449 9.63 -16.49 1.07
C LYS A 449 9.98 -15.31 1.96
N ASP A 450 9.26 -14.20 1.86
CA ASP A 450 9.44 -13.03 2.74
C ASP A 450 9.19 -13.38 4.21
N LEU A 451 8.14 -14.15 4.51
CA LEU A 451 7.82 -14.58 5.87
C LEU A 451 8.77 -15.66 6.38
N ALA A 452 9.16 -16.60 5.52
CA ALA A 452 10.15 -17.61 5.85
C ALA A 452 11.52 -17.00 6.17
N LEU A 453 11.91 -15.92 5.48
CA LEU A 453 13.13 -15.17 5.76
C LEU A 453 13.11 -14.53 7.16
N LEU A 454 11.96 -14.08 7.66
CA LEU A 454 11.86 -13.53 9.02
C LEU A 454 12.08 -14.61 10.08
N SER A 455 11.60 -15.83 9.83
CA SER A 455 11.68 -16.95 10.78
C SER A 455 13.04 -17.68 10.73
N HIS A 456 13.60 -17.87 9.53
CA HIS A 456 14.80 -18.69 9.32
C HIS A 456 16.07 -17.88 8.96
N GLY A 457 15.94 -16.58 8.69
CA GLY A 457 17.04 -15.73 8.26
C GLY A 457 17.74 -16.26 7.01
N ALA A 458 19.07 -16.17 6.99
CA ALA A 458 19.90 -16.64 5.89
C ALA A 458 19.86 -18.17 5.64
N LYS A 459 19.26 -18.95 6.56
CA LYS A 459 19.16 -20.41 6.44
C LYS A 459 17.94 -20.86 5.62
N VAL A 460 17.12 -19.93 5.13
CA VAL A 460 15.92 -20.26 4.35
C VAL A 460 16.29 -21.07 3.10
N SER A 461 15.49 -22.09 2.81
CA SER A 461 15.62 -22.98 1.66
C SER A 461 14.25 -23.20 1.00
N ARG A 462 14.20 -23.81 -0.20
CA ARG A 462 12.94 -23.94 -0.96
C ARG A 462 11.84 -24.71 -0.22
N LYS A 463 12.19 -25.63 0.69
CA LYS A 463 11.21 -26.38 1.50
C LYS A 463 10.53 -25.52 2.59
N ASP A 464 11.10 -24.37 2.91
CA ASP A 464 10.63 -23.51 4.00
C ASP A 464 9.60 -22.47 3.52
N TYR A 465 9.33 -22.40 2.21
CA TYR A 465 8.34 -21.49 1.65
C TYR A 465 7.64 -22.06 0.42
N LEU A 466 6.46 -21.52 0.14
CA LEU A 466 5.66 -21.78 -1.05
C LEU A 466 5.92 -20.69 -2.10
N ASN A 467 5.81 -21.06 -3.38
CA ASN A 467 5.71 -20.06 -4.43
C ASN A 467 4.34 -19.33 -4.37
N THR A 468 4.19 -18.28 -5.18
CA THR A 468 2.99 -17.42 -5.15
C THR A 468 1.68 -18.19 -5.36
N GLU A 469 1.67 -19.12 -6.32
CA GLU A 469 0.47 -19.90 -6.66
C GLU A 469 0.18 -20.98 -5.62
N GLU A 470 1.21 -21.74 -5.21
CA GLU A 470 1.12 -22.76 -4.16
C GLU A 470 0.54 -22.18 -2.86
N PHE A 471 0.92 -20.95 -2.50
CA PHE A 471 0.39 -20.29 -1.31
C PHE A 471 -1.10 -19.93 -1.47
N ILE A 472 -1.52 -19.39 -2.61
CA ILE A 472 -2.93 -19.08 -2.88
C ILE A 472 -3.77 -20.37 -2.89
N ASP A 473 -3.25 -21.46 -3.45
CA ASP A 473 -3.92 -22.75 -3.45
C ASP A 473 -4.07 -23.30 -2.02
N ALA A 474 -3.03 -23.18 -1.17
CA ALA A 474 -3.12 -23.55 0.23
C ALA A 474 -4.18 -22.72 0.99
N VAL A 475 -4.32 -21.43 0.68
CA VAL A 475 -5.40 -20.58 1.24
C VAL A 475 -6.77 -21.02 0.73
N ALA A 476 -6.90 -21.39 -0.55
CA ALA A 476 -8.15 -21.91 -1.11
C ALA A 476 -8.59 -23.21 -0.42
N GLU A 477 -7.66 -24.15 -0.18
CA GLU A 477 -7.91 -25.39 0.55
C GLU A 477 -8.40 -25.12 1.98
N GLU A 478 -7.71 -24.24 2.71
CA GLU A 478 -8.09 -23.88 4.08
C GLU A 478 -9.44 -23.14 4.13
N LEU A 479 -9.70 -22.25 3.17
CA LEU A 479 -10.99 -21.57 3.06
C LEU A 479 -12.15 -22.57 2.86
N GLN A 480 -12.00 -23.54 1.96
CA GLN A 480 -13.01 -24.57 1.74
C GLN A 480 -13.27 -25.39 3.01
N SER A 481 -12.23 -25.71 3.78
CA SER A 481 -12.36 -26.37 5.09
C SER A 481 -13.18 -25.53 6.07
N LYS A 482 -12.94 -24.20 6.12
CA LYS A 482 -13.69 -23.27 7.00
C LYS A 482 -15.13 -22.99 6.55
N LEU A 483 -15.41 -23.10 5.25
CA LEU A 483 -16.75 -22.92 4.68
C LEU A 483 -17.60 -24.20 4.75
N SER A 484 -16.96 -25.36 4.88
CA SER A 484 -17.67 -26.63 5.02
C SER A 484 -18.43 -26.68 6.36
N PRO A 485 -19.71 -27.13 6.38
CA PRO A 485 -20.43 -27.32 7.64
C PRO A 485 -19.63 -28.28 8.51
N LYS A 486 -19.26 -27.88 9.73
CA LYS A 486 -18.71 -28.83 10.71
C LYS A 486 -19.76 -29.92 10.92
N SER A 487 -19.45 -31.15 10.52
CA SER A 487 -20.25 -32.31 10.90
C SER A 487 -20.35 -32.30 12.43
N LYS A 488 -21.55 -32.05 12.95
CA LYS A 488 -21.86 -32.28 14.36
C LYS A 488 -21.62 -33.77 14.61
N LEU A 489 -20.46 -34.09 15.14
CA LEU A 489 -20.13 -35.41 15.69
C LEU A 489 -20.68 -35.50 17.11
#